data_AF-A0AAD1VTY5-F1
#
_entry.id   AF-A0AAD1VTY5-F1
#
_cell.length_a   1.000
_cell.length_b   1.000
_cell.length_c   1.000
_cell.angle_alpha   90.00
_cell.angle_beta   90.00
_cell.angle_gamma   90.00
#
_symmetry.space_group_name_H-M   'P 1'
#
loop_
_entity.id
_entity.type
_entity.pdbx_description
1 polymer ?
#
loop_
_entity_poly.entity_id
_entity_poly.type
_entity_poly.pdbx_seq_one_letter_code
_entity_poly.pdbx_strand_id
1 'polypeptide(L)'
;MSIFQENYSSLELSQFQRDLPHNLDHGETNNQNHTNHNLTFCDINPMDCNLTTEELLFKYLGPRRSNYFIPICVVYLLIFTVGAVGNTLTCIVILKHKLMRTPTNYYLFSLAISDLLVLLLGMPLELYELWSNYPFLFGKGGCSFKTLLFETVCFASILNVTALSVERFIAVVHPLRAKYVVTRNHAKRVIITVWVMSVLCSIPNTSLNGIMHLNVVGLGTIPGSAVCAVVRPQWIYNLVIQITTIVFFFLPMGTISVLYLLIGLRLKREKMLQVLEAKSGDGDTYQNVRLQQEKIRRRQVTKMLFILVVVFGICWAPFHTERLLWSFTENWTSYMHQVFSFVHVISGVLFYLSSAVNPILYNLLSTRFREMFKEVMCHGRAKRLGSRRSSPSVTRVTTRSTVSEHIPENGLPFNDVDECDVYLECNNVTKTSFH
;
A
#
# COMPACT_ATOMS: atom_id res chain seq x y z
N MET A 1 -14.60 -4.92 -2.78
CA MET A 1 -15.18 -3.83 -3.59
C MET A 1 -14.05 -3.25 -4.44
N SER A 2 -14.16 -3.25 -5.76
CA SER A 2 -13.23 -2.45 -6.56
C SER A 2 -13.51 -0.99 -6.30
N ILE A 3 -12.43 -0.22 -6.34
CA ILE A 3 -12.38 1.20 -6.10
C ILE A 3 -13.03 2.01 -7.25
N PHE A 4 -13.52 1.35 -8.31
CA PHE A 4 -14.24 1.98 -9.44
C PHE A 4 -15.45 1.22 -9.97
N GLN A 5 -16.09 0.37 -9.16
CA GLN A 5 -17.41 -0.07 -9.57
C GLN A 5 -18.34 1.12 -9.41
N GLU A 6 -18.71 1.75 -10.54
CA GLU A 6 -19.69 2.85 -10.60
C GLU A 6 -20.98 2.37 -9.92
N ASN A 7 -21.06 2.62 -8.61
CA ASN A 7 -22.13 2.09 -7.76
C ASN A 7 -23.47 2.80 -7.97
N TYR A 8 -23.57 3.73 -8.92
CA TYR A 8 -24.86 4.29 -9.31
C TYR A 8 -25.85 3.17 -9.66
N SER A 9 -25.35 2.14 -10.33
CA SER A 9 -26.15 1.04 -10.85
C SER A 9 -26.20 -0.16 -9.91
N SER A 10 -25.21 -0.38 -9.04
CA SER A 10 -25.26 -1.45 -8.03
C SER A 10 -26.12 -1.06 -6.81
N LEU A 11 -26.21 0.24 -6.49
CA LEU A 11 -27.20 0.76 -5.53
C LEU A 11 -28.59 0.61 -6.10
N GLU A 12 -28.85 1.07 -7.33
CA GLU A 12 -30.14 0.83 -7.98
C GLU A 12 -30.43 -0.65 -8.19
N LEU A 13 -29.45 -1.52 -8.52
CA LEU A 13 -29.65 -2.97 -8.55
C LEU A 13 -29.96 -3.54 -7.16
N SER A 14 -29.27 -3.09 -6.12
CA SER A 14 -29.49 -3.54 -4.74
C SER A 14 -30.80 -3.01 -4.17
N GLN A 15 -31.29 -1.86 -4.64
CA GLN A 15 -32.56 -1.25 -4.27
C GLN A 15 -33.69 -1.92 -5.07
N PHE A 16 -33.52 -2.07 -6.38
CA PHE A 16 -34.38 -2.84 -7.28
C PHE A 16 -34.52 -4.31 -6.86
N GLN A 17 -33.45 -4.98 -6.42
CA GLN A 17 -33.51 -6.34 -5.86
C GLN A 17 -34.00 -6.37 -4.41
N ARG A 18 -33.87 -5.29 -3.63
CA ARG A 18 -34.55 -5.15 -2.31
C ARG A 18 -36.06 -4.99 -2.48
N ASP A 19 -36.48 -4.34 -3.57
CA ASP A 19 -37.87 -4.10 -3.93
C ASP A 19 -38.49 -5.26 -4.73
N LEU A 20 -37.69 -6.26 -5.14
CA LEU A 20 -38.22 -7.53 -5.65
C LEU A 20 -38.87 -8.28 -4.48
N PRO A 21 -40.16 -8.65 -4.56
CA PRO A 21 -40.78 -9.47 -3.52
C PRO A 21 -40.04 -10.80 -3.39
N HIS A 22 -39.52 -11.08 -2.20
CA HIS A 22 -38.78 -12.29 -1.82
C HIS A 22 -39.57 -13.62 -1.94
N ASN A 23 -40.78 -13.61 -2.50
CA ASN A 23 -41.72 -14.74 -2.51
C ASN A 23 -42.07 -15.21 -3.92
N LEU A 24 -41.09 -15.65 -4.71
CA LEU A 24 -41.37 -16.49 -5.90
C LEU A 24 -40.34 -17.61 -6.07
N ASP A 25 -39.79 -18.12 -4.97
CA ASP A 25 -39.01 -19.36 -4.97
C ASP A 25 -39.53 -20.25 -3.84
N HIS A 26 -40.64 -20.94 -4.12
CA HIS A 26 -40.96 -22.30 -3.71
C HIS A 26 -42.42 -22.59 -4.09
N GLY A 27 -42.60 -23.52 -5.03
CA GLY A 27 -43.92 -24.07 -5.31
C GLY A 27 -44.45 -24.83 -4.10
N GLU A 28 -45.55 -24.34 -3.53
CA GLU A 28 -46.51 -25.17 -2.81
C GLU A 28 -47.90 -24.89 -3.40
N THR A 29 -48.45 -25.93 -4.01
CA THR A 29 -49.83 -26.01 -4.47
C THR A 29 -50.79 -25.77 -3.31
N ASN A 30 -51.56 -24.68 -3.35
CA ASN A 30 -52.82 -24.60 -2.62
C ASN A 30 -53.90 -23.93 -3.46
N ASN A 31 -55.00 -24.65 -3.62
CA ASN A 31 -56.20 -24.28 -4.35
C ASN A 31 -56.77 -22.94 -3.87
N GLN A 32 -56.86 -21.96 -4.77
CA GLN A 32 -57.92 -20.96 -4.75
C GLN A 32 -58.13 -20.40 -6.16
N ASN A 33 -59.38 -20.49 -6.63
CA ASN A 33 -59.86 -20.01 -7.92
C ASN A 33 -59.55 -18.51 -8.11
N HIS A 34 -58.55 -18.19 -8.92
CA HIS A 34 -58.47 -16.91 -9.62
C HIS A 34 -57.87 -17.15 -11.01
N THR A 35 -58.57 -16.61 -12.01
CA THR A 35 -58.23 -16.53 -13.44
C THR A 35 -56.72 -16.52 -13.72
N ASN A 36 -56.24 -17.56 -14.40
CA ASN A 36 -54.90 -17.63 -14.99
C ASN A 36 -54.75 -16.58 -16.10
N HIS A 37 -54.43 -15.34 -15.74
CA HIS A 37 -53.62 -14.50 -16.60
C HIS A 37 -52.16 -14.88 -16.35
N ASN A 38 -51.54 -15.56 -17.31
CA ASN A 38 -50.08 -15.61 -17.39
C ASN A 38 -49.60 -14.17 -17.58
N LEU A 39 -49.34 -13.43 -16.50
CA LEU A 39 -48.70 -12.12 -16.60
C LEU A 39 -47.35 -12.33 -17.29
N THR A 40 -47.24 -11.81 -18.49
CA THR A 40 -46.00 -11.75 -19.25
C THR A 40 -45.09 -10.67 -18.65
N PHE A 41 -43.79 -10.75 -18.90
CA PHE A 41 -42.82 -9.71 -18.53
C PHE A 41 -43.31 -8.28 -18.87
N CYS A 42 -44.00 -8.16 -20.01
CA CYS A 42 -44.53 -6.91 -20.53
C CYS A 42 -45.75 -6.38 -19.76
N ASP A 43 -46.40 -7.22 -18.95
CA ASP A 43 -47.49 -6.80 -18.08
C ASP A 43 -46.98 -6.14 -16.78
N ILE A 44 -45.73 -6.44 -16.40
CA ILE A 44 -45.10 -5.92 -15.16
C ILE A 44 -44.31 -4.65 -15.44
N ASN A 45 -43.53 -4.62 -16.53
CA ASN A 45 -42.79 -3.43 -16.93
C ASN A 45 -42.82 -3.25 -18.46
N PRO A 46 -43.92 -2.69 -19.02
CA PRO A 46 -44.12 -2.59 -20.47
C PRO A 46 -43.04 -1.78 -21.18
N MET A 47 -42.36 -0.86 -20.47
CA MET A 47 -41.24 -0.12 -21.03
C MET A 47 -40.00 -0.97 -21.29
N ASP A 48 -39.78 -2.06 -20.53
CA ASP A 48 -38.57 -2.88 -20.62
C ASP A 48 -38.61 -3.92 -21.75
N CYS A 49 -39.81 -4.25 -22.25
CA CYS A 49 -40.00 -5.29 -23.27
C CYS A 49 -39.47 -4.94 -24.66
N ASN A 50 -39.33 -3.65 -24.96
CA ASN A 50 -38.82 -3.20 -26.26
C ASN A 50 -37.31 -2.95 -26.25
N LEU A 51 -36.63 -3.11 -25.11
CA LEU A 51 -35.19 -2.89 -25.03
C LEU A 51 -34.41 -4.16 -25.41
N THR A 52 -33.34 -3.94 -26.16
CA THR A 52 -32.31 -4.94 -26.41
C THR A 52 -31.57 -5.28 -25.11
N THR A 53 -30.90 -6.43 -25.08
CA THR A 53 -30.06 -6.84 -23.94
C THR A 53 -29.02 -5.79 -23.56
N GLU A 54 -28.40 -5.12 -24.53
CA GLU A 54 -27.42 -4.07 -24.27
C GLU A 54 -28.05 -2.82 -23.63
N GLU A 55 -29.27 -2.46 -24.03
CA GLU A 55 -29.96 -1.32 -23.44
C GLU A 55 -30.49 -1.63 -22.03
N LEU A 56 -30.90 -2.88 -21.77
CA LEU A 56 -31.21 -3.36 -20.41
C LEU A 56 -29.97 -3.30 -19.50
N LEU A 57 -28.82 -3.78 -20.00
CA LEU A 57 -27.57 -3.69 -19.27
C LEU A 57 -27.17 -2.23 -19.02
N PHE A 58 -27.31 -1.35 -20.00
CA PHE A 58 -27.04 0.07 -19.84
C PHE A 58 -27.96 0.74 -18.82
N LYS A 59 -29.26 0.42 -18.84
CA LYS A 59 -30.27 0.96 -17.92
C LYS A 59 -29.99 0.53 -16.47
N TYR A 60 -29.70 -0.74 -16.24
CA TYR A 60 -29.60 -1.32 -14.89
C TYR A 60 -28.17 -1.38 -14.33
N LEU A 61 -27.14 -1.52 -15.17
CA LEU A 61 -25.73 -1.62 -14.78
C LEU A 61 -24.89 -0.40 -15.20
N GLY A 62 -25.51 0.57 -15.88
CA GLY A 62 -24.83 1.79 -16.32
C GLY A 62 -23.97 1.57 -17.55
N PRO A 63 -23.10 2.55 -17.90
CA PRO A 63 -22.23 2.42 -19.05
C PRO A 63 -21.23 1.28 -18.83
N ARG A 64 -20.99 0.50 -19.88
CA ARG A 64 -20.00 -0.59 -19.84
C ARG A 64 -18.59 -0.08 -19.52
N ARG A 65 -18.25 1.12 -19.99
CA ARG A 65 -16.98 1.78 -19.73
C ARG A 65 -17.23 3.06 -18.94
N SER A 66 -16.51 3.24 -17.84
CA SER A 66 -16.65 4.44 -17.02
C SER A 66 -16.21 5.69 -17.77
N ASN A 67 -16.92 6.80 -17.52
CA ASN A 67 -16.60 8.12 -18.05
C ASN A 67 -15.24 8.64 -17.53
N TYR A 68 -14.78 8.14 -16.39
CA TYR A 68 -13.51 8.54 -15.77
C TYR A 68 -12.32 7.67 -16.24
N PHE A 69 -12.53 6.70 -17.14
CA PHE A 69 -11.50 5.75 -17.54
C PHE A 69 -10.20 6.42 -18.02
N ILE A 70 -10.31 7.35 -18.98
CA ILE A 70 -9.12 7.99 -19.58
C ILE A 70 -8.32 8.79 -18.53
N PRO A 71 -8.91 9.73 -17.76
CA PRO A 71 -8.14 10.50 -16.78
C PRO A 71 -7.54 9.62 -15.68
N ILE A 72 -8.29 8.63 -15.17
CA ILE A 72 -7.77 7.70 -14.14
C ILE A 72 -6.63 6.85 -14.71
N CYS A 73 -6.77 6.32 -15.92
CA CYS A 73 -5.73 5.51 -16.56
C CYS A 73 -4.41 6.29 -16.69
N VAL A 74 -4.47 7.56 -17.11
CA VAL A 74 -3.26 8.41 -17.19
C VAL A 74 -2.62 8.59 -15.82
N VAL A 75 -3.40 8.91 -14.79
CA VAL A 75 -2.91 9.06 -13.41
C VAL A 75 -2.32 7.74 -12.88
N TYR A 76 -2.98 6.62 -13.16
CA TYR A 76 -2.59 5.30 -12.70
C TYR A 76 -1.31 4.83 -13.37
N LEU A 77 -1.10 5.13 -14.65
CA LEU A 77 0.17 4.88 -15.34
C LEU A 77 1.33 5.66 -14.73
N LEU A 78 1.11 6.93 -14.35
CA LEU A 78 2.13 7.72 -13.64
C LEU A 78 2.45 7.14 -12.26
N ILE A 79 1.43 6.77 -11.49
CA ILE A 79 1.58 6.13 -10.19
C ILE A 79 2.29 4.78 -10.33
N PHE A 80 1.90 3.97 -11.31
CA PHE A 80 2.45 2.66 -11.59
C PHE A 80 3.94 2.74 -11.94
N THR A 81 4.33 3.63 -12.84
CA THR A 81 5.73 3.77 -13.26
C THR A 81 6.61 4.16 -12.08
N VAL A 82 6.22 5.18 -11.32
CA VAL A 82 6.99 5.63 -10.14
C VAL A 82 7.02 4.56 -9.06
N GLY A 83 5.86 3.98 -8.73
CA GLY A 83 5.71 3.01 -7.65
C GLY A 83 6.37 1.67 -7.96
N ALA A 84 6.18 1.11 -9.15
CA ALA A 84 6.75 -0.18 -9.53
C ALA A 84 8.27 -0.09 -9.62
N VAL A 85 8.81 0.94 -10.27
CA VAL A 85 10.27 1.15 -10.37
C VAL A 85 10.86 1.39 -9.00
N GLY A 86 10.28 2.31 -8.21
CA GLY A 86 10.80 2.68 -6.90
C GLY A 86 10.78 1.55 -5.87
N ASN A 87 9.68 0.79 -5.80
CA ASN A 87 9.58 -0.33 -4.86
C ASN A 87 10.44 -1.52 -5.30
N THR A 88 10.55 -1.78 -6.60
CA THR A 88 11.49 -2.79 -7.13
C THR A 88 12.93 -2.43 -6.78
N LEU A 89 13.32 -1.16 -6.96
CA LEU A 89 14.65 -0.69 -6.60
C LEU A 89 14.91 -0.79 -5.09
N THR A 90 13.91 -0.47 -4.26
CA THR A 90 13.96 -0.66 -2.80
C THR A 90 14.27 -2.13 -2.46
N CYS A 91 13.55 -3.06 -3.09
CA CYS A 91 13.80 -4.50 -2.93
C CYS A 91 15.22 -4.89 -3.34
N ILE A 92 15.66 -4.49 -4.53
CA ILE A 92 17.00 -4.80 -5.06
C ILE A 92 18.09 -4.28 -4.13
N VAL A 93 17.99 -3.04 -3.66
CA VAL A 93 19.01 -2.41 -2.82
C VAL A 93 19.18 -3.15 -1.49
N ILE A 94 18.08 -3.53 -0.86
CA ILE A 94 18.11 -4.25 0.43
C ILE A 94 18.67 -5.67 0.24
N LEU A 95 18.29 -6.35 -0.85
CA LEU A 95 18.78 -7.68 -1.16
C LEU A 95 20.26 -7.67 -1.56
N LYS A 96 20.70 -6.73 -2.40
CA LYS A 96 22.06 -6.67 -2.93
C LYS A 96 23.08 -6.21 -1.88
N HIS A 97 22.76 -5.20 -1.07
CA HIS A 97 23.73 -4.59 -0.15
C HIS A 97 23.57 -5.16 1.27
N LYS A 98 24.54 -5.98 1.73
CA LYS A 98 24.55 -6.56 3.09
C LYS A 98 24.41 -5.50 4.19
N LEU A 99 24.98 -4.31 3.96
CA LEU A 99 24.91 -3.17 4.88
C LEU A 99 23.48 -2.64 5.06
N MET A 100 22.62 -2.80 4.05
CA MET A 100 21.21 -2.40 4.07
C MET A 100 20.31 -3.44 4.73
N ARG A 101 20.81 -4.61 5.13
CA ARG A 101 20.01 -5.64 5.79
C ARG A 101 19.86 -5.35 7.28
N THR A 102 19.23 -4.25 7.65
CA THR A 102 18.91 -3.88 9.04
C THR A 102 17.48 -4.33 9.40
N PRO A 103 17.13 -4.48 10.68
CA PRO A 103 15.76 -4.83 11.10
C PRO A 103 14.70 -3.91 10.49
N THR A 104 14.92 -2.60 10.53
CA THR A 104 14.03 -1.61 9.90
C THR A 104 13.86 -1.86 8.41
N ASN A 105 14.97 -2.08 7.69
CA ASN A 105 14.91 -2.24 6.25
C ASN A 105 14.18 -3.53 5.85
N TYR A 106 14.10 -4.55 6.71
CA TYR A 106 13.20 -5.68 6.45
C TYR A 106 11.72 -5.28 6.46
N TYR A 107 11.29 -4.37 7.33
CA TYR A 107 9.92 -3.84 7.27
C TYR A 107 9.68 -3.00 6.02
N LEU A 108 10.65 -2.17 5.62
CA LEU A 108 10.58 -1.42 4.36
C LEU A 108 10.53 -2.34 3.13
N PHE A 109 11.27 -3.45 3.17
CA PHE A 109 11.23 -4.48 2.15
C PHE A 109 9.85 -5.16 2.09
N SER A 110 9.28 -5.51 3.24
CA SER A 110 7.93 -6.08 3.32
C SER A 110 6.87 -5.12 2.78
N LEU A 111 6.98 -3.83 3.10
CA LEU A 111 6.10 -2.78 2.59
C LEU A 111 6.24 -2.62 1.06
N ALA A 112 7.46 -2.63 0.54
CA ALA A 112 7.71 -2.60 -0.90
C ALA A 112 7.09 -3.82 -1.62
N ILE A 113 7.05 -5.00 -0.98
CA ILE A 113 6.35 -6.18 -1.53
C ILE A 113 4.84 -5.96 -1.59
N SER A 114 4.21 -5.48 -0.51
CA SER A 114 2.76 -5.23 -0.52
C SER A 114 2.40 -4.14 -1.54
N ASP A 115 3.22 -3.10 -1.66
CA ASP A 115 3.08 -2.05 -2.68
C ASP A 115 3.25 -2.60 -4.12
N LEU A 116 4.21 -3.50 -4.35
CA LEU A 116 4.35 -4.13 -5.67
C LEU A 116 3.16 -5.05 -5.99
N LEU A 117 2.63 -5.80 -5.02
CA LEU A 117 1.46 -6.65 -5.26
C LEU A 117 0.23 -5.82 -5.63
N VAL A 118 -0.01 -4.69 -4.94
CA VAL A 118 -1.16 -3.83 -5.26
C VAL A 118 -0.99 -3.14 -6.62
N LEU A 119 0.22 -2.71 -6.98
CA LEU A 119 0.48 -2.07 -8.27
C LEU A 119 0.49 -3.05 -9.45
N LEU A 120 1.11 -4.22 -9.30
CA LEU A 120 1.28 -5.18 -10.39
C LEU A 120 0.06 -6.07 -10.62
N LEU A 121 -0.73 -6.35 -9.58
CA LEU A 121 -1.89 -7.23 -9.66
C LEU A 121 -3.21 -6.49 -9.40
N GLY A 122 -3.25 -5.60 -8.41
CA GLY A 122 -4.48 -4.86 -8.07
C GLY A 122 -4.87 -3.85 -9.14
N MET A 123 -3.95 -2.93 -9.48
CA MET A 123 -4.24 -1.83 -10.41
C MET A 123 -4.70 -2.31 -11.81
N PRO A 124 -4.10 -3.34 -12.45
CA PRO A 124 -4.59 -3.82 -13.74
C PRO A 124 -6.00 -4.41 -13.67
N LEU A 125 -6.33 -5.14 -12.59
CA LEU A 125 -7.68 -5.67 -12.37
C LEU A 125 -8.70 -4.53 -12.24
N GLU A 126 -8.32 -3.45 -11.57
CA GLU A 126 -9.18 -2.28 -11.40
C GLU A 126 -9.36 -1.48 -12.69
N LEU A 127 -8.28 -1.25 -13.45
CA LEU A 127 -8.36 -0.60 -14.76
C LEU A 127 -9.20 -1.42 -15.75
N TYR A 128 -9.16 -2.76 -15.66
CA TYR A 128 -10.03 -3.63 -16.45
C TYR A 128 -11.51 -3.40 -16.11
N GLU A 129 -11.87 -3.27 -14.84
CA GLU A 129 -13.26 -3.04 -14.44
C GLU A 129 -13.74 -1.62 -14.77
N LEU A 130 -12.83 -0.65 -14.75
CA LEU A 130 -13.11 0.70 -15.23
C LEU A 130 -13.33 0.73 -16.75
N TRP A 131 -12.64 -0.15 -17.50
CA TRP A 131 -12.83 -0.33 -18.94
C TRP A 131 -14.10 -1.12 -19.27
N SER A 132 -14.41 -2.16 -18.50
CA SER A 132 -15.56 -3.05 -18.68
C SER A 132 -16.16 -3.40 -17.31
N ASN A 133 -17.17 -2.62 -16.91
CA ASN A 133 -17.90 -2.80 -15.64
C ASN A 133 -18.61 -4.17 -15.57
N TYR A 134 -19.04 -4.68 -16.73
CA TYR A 134 -19.60 -6.02 -16.93
C TYR A 134 -19.29 -6.54 -18.35
N PRO A 135 -19.28 -7.87 -18.58
CA PRO A 135 -19.23 -8.92 -17.57
C PRO A 135 -17.84 -9.05 -16.94
N PHE A 136 -17.80 -9.46 -15.67
CA PHE A 136 -16.60 -9.87 -14.96
C PHE A 136 -16.12 -11.25 -15.45
N LEU A 137 -15.04 -11.26 -16.24
CA LEU A 137 -14.61 -12.44 -17.00
C LEU A 137 -13.85 -13.49 -16.17
N PHE A 138 -13.36 -13.15 -14.98
CA PHE A 138 -12.54 -14.07 -14.18
C PHE A 138 -13.34 -15.06 -13.30
N GLY A 139 -14.68 -15.00 -13.39
CA GLY A 139 -15.59 -15.89 -12.66
C GLY A 139 -15.43 -15.85 -11.14
N LYS A 140 -15.97 -16.86 -10.45
CA LYS A 140 -15.99 -16.91 -8.97
C LYS A 140 -14.58 -16.90 -8.37
N GLY A 141 -13.66 -17.69 -8.93
CA GLY A 141 -12.27 -17.75 -8.46
C GLY A 141 -11.56 -16.40 -8.57
N GLY A 142 -11.73 -15.69 -9.69
CA GLY A 142 -11.18 -14.36 -9.88
C GLY A 142 -11.77 -13.31 -8.93
N CYS A 143 -13.07 -13.37 -8.66
CA CYS A 143 -13.73 -12.44 -7.73
C CYS A 143 -13.21 -12.63 -6.30
N SER A 144 -13.07 -13.88 -5.86
CA SER A 144 -12.45 -14.21 -4.56
C SER A 144 -10.98 -13.80 -4.53
N PHE A 145 -10.19 -14.10 -5.56
CA PHE A 145 -8.78 -13.71 -5.64
C PHE A 145 -8.59 -12.19 -5.57
N LYS A 146 -9.35 -11.43 -6.38
CA LYS A 146 -9.35 -9.97 -6.37
C LYS A 146 -9.60 -9.44 -4.96
N THR A 147 -10.69 -9.87 -4.34
CA THR A 147 -11.08 -9.36 -3.01
C THR A 147 -10.03 -9.74 -1.96
N LEU A 148 -9.54 -10.98 -1.98
CA LEU A 148 -8.52 -11.45 -1.05
C LEU A 148 -7.21 -10.68 -1.22
N LEU A 149 -6.77 -10.46 -2.45
CA LEU A 149 -5.56 -9.72 -2.78
C LEU A 149 -5.63 -8.30 -2.21
N PHE A 150 -6.66 -7.53 -2.56
CA PHE A 150 -6.82 -6.14 -2.12
C PHE A 150 -6.90 -6.01 -0.60
N GLU A 151 -7.69 -6.84 0.06
CA GLU A 151 -7.79 -6.82 1.53
C GLU A 151 -6.47 -7.26 2.19
N THR A 152 -5.77 -8.26 1.64
CA THR A 152 -4.53 -8.78 2.24
C THR A 152 -3.42 -7.74 2.15
N VAL A 153 -3.17 -7.18 0.97
CA VAL A 153 -2.12 -6.16 0.79
C VAL A 153 -2.43 -4.91 1.60
N CYS A 154 -3.71 -4.59 1.75
CA CYS A 154 -4.18 -3.49 2.58
C CYS A 154 -3.84 -3.68 4.06
N PHE A 155 -4.28 -4.80 4.64
CA PHE A 155 -3.96 -5.12 6.03
C PHE A 155 -2.46 -5.29 6.25
N ALA A 156 -1.74 -5.86 5.30
CA ALA A 156 -0.29 -6.05 5.39
C ALA A 156 0.43 -4.70 5.42
N SER A 157 0.08 -3.76 4.55
CA SER A 157 0.70 -2.42 4.52
C SER A 157 0.48 -1.68 5.85
N ILE A 158 -0.75 -1.66 6.36
CA ILE A 158 -1.09 -1.04 7.66
C ILE A 158 -0.25 -1.66 8.79
N LEU A 159 -0.31 -2.98 8.92
CA LEU A 159 0.40 -3.70 9.99
C LEU A 159 1.92 -3.54 9.88
N ASN A 160 2.48 -3.48 8.67
CA ASN A 160 3.91 -3.21 8.46
C ASN A 160 4.28 -1.80 8.94
N VAL A 161 3.47 -0.78 8.64
CA VAL A 161 3.70 0.60 9.11
C VAL A 161 3.56 0.69 10.63
N THR A 162 2.60 -0.01 11.24
CA THR A 162 2.46 -0.09 12.70
C THR A 162 3.66 -0.78 13.33
N ALA A 163 4.08 -1.94 12.81
CA ALA A 163 5.24 -2.69 13.32
C ALA A 163 6.54 -1.88 13.20
N LEU A 164 6.73 -1.17 12.08
CA LEU A 164 7.84 -0.24 11.88
C LEU A 164 7.83 0.90 12.91
N SER A 165 6.65 1.45 13.21
CA SER A 165 6.50 2.51 14.21
C SER A 165 6.82 2.01 15.62
N VAL A 166 6.40 0.79 15.98
CA VAL A 166 6.76 0.13 17.24
C VAL A 166 8.27 -0.14 17.32
N GLU A 167 8.88 -0.66 16.26
CA GLU A 167 10.34 -0.86 16.19
C GLU A 167 11.08 0.45 16.47
N ARG A 168 10.64 1.52 15.81
CA ARG A 168 11.24 2.85 15.98
C ARG A 168 11.07 3.42 17.36
N PHE A 169 9.88 3.26 17.94
CA PHE A 169 9.64 3.64 19.32
C PHE A 169 10.61 2.93 20.27
N ILE A 170 10.76 1.61 20.17
CA ILE A 170 11.69 0.84 21.00
C ILE A 170 13.13 1.31 20.77
N ALA A 171 13.54 1.51 19.51
CA ALA A 171 14.89 1.94 19.14
C ALA A 171 15.27 3.32 19.69
N VAL A 172 14.31 4.25 19.78
CA VAL A 172 14.56 5.64 20.22
C VAL A 172 14.32 5.82 21.72
N VAL A 173 13.22 5.30 22.25
CA VAL A 173 12.80 5.53 23.64
C VAL A 173 13.49 4.57 24.61
N HIS A 174 13.79 3.34 24.18
CA HIS A 174 14.37 2.29 25.02
C HIS A 174 15.65 1.70 24.40
N PRO A 175 16.74 2.46 24.29
CA PRO A 175 17.95 2.05 23.57
C PRO A 175 18.62 0.78 24.13
N LEU A 176 18.54 0.56 25.46
CA LEU A 176 19.04 -0.67 26.08
C LEU A 176 18.18 -1.88 25.67
N ARG A 177 16.86 -1.70 25.58
CA ARG A 177 15.94 -2.74 25.10
C ARG A 177 16.13 -3.03 23.62
N ALA A 178 16.36 -1.99 22.83
CA ALA A 178 16.56 -2.11 21.40
C ALA A 178 17.72 -3.05 21.03
N LYS A 179 18.81 -3.09 21.81
CA LYS A 179 19.96 -3.96 21.56
C LYS A 179 19.60 -5.45 21.50
N TYR A 180 18.60 -5.89 22.26
CA TYR A 180 18.18 -7.30 22.31
C TYR A 180 16.85 -7.59 21.60
N VAL A 181 15.94 -6.62 21.51
CA VAL A 181 14.63 -6.82 20.83
C VAL A 181 14.72 -6.57 19.33
N VAL A 182 15.41 -5.50 18.90
CA VAL A 182 15.41 -5.04 17.50
C VAL A 182 16.46 -5.81 16.71
N THR A 183 16.19 -7.10 16.51
CA THR A 183 17.06 -8.02 15.77
C THR A 183 16.46 -8.39 14.42
N ARG A 184 17.32 -8.89 13.50
CA ARG A 184 16.89 -9.30 12.16
C ARG A 184 15.92 -10.49 12.20
N ASN A 185 16.19 -11.47 13.07
CA ASN A 185 15.36 -12.67 13.19
C ASN A 185 14.00 -12.33 13.80
N HIS A 186 13.97 -11.43 14.78
CA HIS A 186 12.72 -10.89 15.32
C HIS A 186 11.91 -10.18 14.22
N ALA A 187 12.52 -9.27 13.45
CA ALA A 187 11.83 -8.57 12.36
C ALA A 187 11.24 -9.54 11.32
N LYS A 188 11.98 -10.57 10.91
CA LYS A 188 11.47 -11.61 9.99
C LYS A 188 10.25 -12.34 10.57
N ARG A 189 10.31 -12.73 11.85
CA ARG A 189 9.16 -13.37 12.52
C ARG A 189 7.94 -12.46 12.56
N VAL A 190 8.12 -11.19 12.92
CA VAL A 190 7.02 -10.20 12.94
C VAL A 190 6.42 -10.07 11.54
N ILE A 191 7.23 -9.95 10.49
CA ILE A 191 6.75 -9.85 9.11
C ILE A 191 5.94 -11.09 8.72
N ILE A 192 6.41 -12.30 9.01
CA ILE A 192 5.65 -13.53 8.73
C ILE A 192 4.30 -13.49 9.45
N THR A 193 4.29 -13.10 10.73
CA THR A 193 3.04 -12.95 11.49
C THR A 193 2.12 -11.89 10.88
N VAL A 194 2.65 -10.76 10.42
CA VAL A 194 1.89 -9.71 9.73
C VAL A 194 1.19 -10.30 8.50
N TRP A 195 1.91 -10.98 7.60
CA TRP A 195 1.32 -11.56 6.39
C TRP A 195 0.27 -12.63 6.70
N VAL A 196 0.54 -13.52 7.65
CA VAL A 196 -0.43 -14.54 8.07
C VAL A 196 -1.69 -13.89 8.62
N MET A 197 -1.55 -12.91 9.53
CA MET A 197 -2.69 -12.19 10.10
C MET A 197 -3.47 -11.42 9.03
N SER A 198 -2.79 -10.78 8.08
CA SER A 198 -3.44 -10.08 6.97
C SER A 198 -4.31 -11.03 6.16
N VAL A 199 -3.78 -12.16 5.71
CA VAL A 199 -4.55 -13.16 4.94
C VAL A 199 -5.74 -13.66 5.76
N LEU A 200 -5.53 -14.03 7.02
CA LEU A 200 -6.61 -14.53 7.89
C LEU A 200 -7.73 -13.50 8.07
N CYS A 201 -7.38 -12.24 8.30
CA CYS A 201 -8.35 -11.15 8.46
C CYS A 201 -9.04 -10.76 7.15
N SER A 202 -8.45 -11.06 5.99
CA SER A 202 -9.05 -10.80 4.67
C SER A 202 -10.10 -11.84 4.26
N ILE A 203 -10.11 -13.03 4.87
CA ILE A 203 -11.05 -14.11 4.54
C ILE A 203 -12.51 -13.70 4.77
N PRO A 204 -12.90 -13.10 5.92
CA PRO A 204 -14.28 -12.65 6.14
C PRO A 204 -14.78 -11.72 5.03
N ASN A 205 -14.04 -10.65 4.71
CA ASN A 205 -14.38 -9.74 3.61
C ASN A 205 -14.51 -10.48 2.27
N THR A 206 -13.58 -11.38 1.97
CA THR A 206 -13.59 -12.18 0.74
C THR A 206 -14.84 -13.08 0.65
N SER A 207 -15.25 -13.69 1.74
CA SER A 207 -16.40 -14.61 1.78
C SER A 207 -17.76 -13.94 1.52
N LEU A 208 -17.81 -12.60 1.67
CA LEU A 208 -19.01 -11.80 1.42
C LEU A 208 -19.18 -11.44 -0.06
N ASN A 209 -18.11 -11.50 -0.85
CA ASN A 209 -18.10 -11.13 -2.25
C ASN A 209 -18.28 -12.38 -3.14
N GLY A 210 -19.00 -12.23 -4.24
CA GLY A 210 -19.29 -13.30 -5.19
C GLY A 210 -19.72 -12.75 -6.54
N ILE A 211 -20.07 -13.67 -7.45
CA ILE A 211 -20.61 -13.27 -8.75
C ILE A 211 -22.11 -13.05 -8.60
N MET A 212 -22.57 -11.86 -9.01
CA MET A 212 -23.96 -11.49 -9.12
C MET A 212 -24.30 -11.33 -10.60
N HIS A 213 -25.52 -11.71 -10.98
CA HIS A 213 -26.07 -11.51 -12.31
C HIS A 213 -27.31 -10.62 -12.22
N LEU A 214 -27.56 -9.84 -13.27
CA LEU A 214 -28.80 -9.10 -13.41
C LEU A 214 -29.94 -10.08 -13.69
N ASN A 215 -30.88 -10.17 -12.75
CA ASN A 215 -32.12 -10.91 -12.93
C ASN A 215 -33.28 -9.94 -13.09
N VAL A 216 -33.96 -10.02 -14.22
CA VAL A 216 -35.12 -9.18 -14.52
C VAL A 216 -36.36 -10.07 -14.45
N VAL A 217 -37.32 -9.71 -13.60
CA VAL A 217 -38.59 -10.45 -13.43
C VAL A 217 -39.22 -10.65 -14.80
N GLY A 218 -39.61 -11.87 -15.16
CA GLY A 218 -40.25 -12.19 -16.44
C GLY A 218 -39.29 -12.44 -17.63
N LEU A 219 -38.06 -11.92 -17.61
CA LEU A 219 -37.04 -12.19 -18.64
C LEU A 219 -35.94 -13.15 -18.16
N GLY A 220 -35.78 -13.29 -16.84
CA GLY A 220 -34.78 -14.14 -16.21
C GLY A 220 -33.39 -13.49 -16.17
N THR A 221 -32.36 -14.35 -16.15
CA THR A 221 -30.98 -13.89 -16.03
C THR A 221 -30.46 -13.34 -17.37
N ILE A 222 -29.98 -12.10 -17.35
CA ILE A 222 -29.47 -11.43 -18.54
C ILE A 222 -28.04 -11.91 -18.85
N PRO A 223 -27.75 -12.42 -20.06
CA PRO A 223 -26.40 -12.83 -20.43
C PRO A 223 -25.45 -11.63 -20.45
N GLY A 224 -24.19 -11.85 -20.06
CA GLY A 224 -23.18 -10.77 -20.02
C GLY A 224 -23.32 -9.79 -18.84
N SER A 225 -24.22 -10.04 -17.89
CA SER A 225 -24.45 -9.20 -16.71
C SER A 225 -23.60 -9.54 -15.48
N ALA A 226 -22.67 -10.49 -15.59
CA ALA A 226 -21.90 -10.98 -14.44
C ALA A 226 -21.05 -9.86 -13.83
N VAL A 227 -21.15 -9.63 -12.52
CA VAL A 227 -20.33 -8.66 -11.79
C VAL A 227 -19.81 -9.26 -10.48
N CYS A 228 -18.62 -8.83 -10.02
CA CYS A 228 -18.08 -9.24 -8.73
C CYS A 228 -18.58 -8.26 -7.64
N ALA A 229 -19.59 -8.66 -6.88
CA ALA A 229 -20.28 -7.79 -5.91
C ALA A 229 -20.49 -8.49 -4.56
N VAL A 230 -21.00 -7.75 -3.58
CA VAL A 230 -21.41 -8.32 -2.28
C VAL A 230 -22.68 -9.16 -2.48
N VAL A 231 -22.62 -10.45 -2.17
CA VAL A 231 -23.73 -11.41 -2.36
C VAL A 231 -24.34 -11.88 -1.04
N ARG A 232 -23.77 -11.45 0.09
CA ARG A 232 -24.21 -11.81 1.43
C ARG A 232 -25.03 -10.68 2.06
N PRO A 233 -25.84 -10.96 3.09
CA PRO A 233 -26.68 -9.95 3.73
C PRO A 233 -25.91 -8.71 4.16
N GLN A 234 -26.50 -7.54 3.90
CA GLN A 234 -25.88 -6.23 4.14
C GLN A 234 -25.46 -6.04 5.61
N TRP A 235 -26.19 -6.60 6.58
CA TRP A 235 -25.85 -6.48 8.00
C TRP A 235 -24.51 -7.14 8.35
N ILE A 236 -24.20 -8.31 7.77
CA ILE A 236 -22.91 -8.98 7.97
C ILE A 236 -21.80 -8.15 7.33
N TYR A 237 -22.06 -7.65 6.12
CA TYR A 237 -21.12 -6.79 5.42
C TYR A 237 -20.80 -5.53 6.23
N ASN A 238 -21.81 -4.79 6.67
CA ASN A 238 -21.65 -3.59 7.49
C ASN A 238 -20.84 -3.89 8.76
N LEU A 239 -21.17 -4.97 9.47
CA LEU A 239 -20.46 -5.37 10.68
C LEU A 239 -18.98 -5.65 10.41
N VAL A 240 -18.67 -6.43 9.37
CA VAL A 240 -17.28 -6.77 9.00
C VAL A 240 -16.51 -5.52 8.58
N ILE A 241 -17.12 -4.63 7.79
CA ILE A 241 -16.48 -3.37 7.35
C ILE A 241 -16.20 -2.44 8.53
N GLN A 242 -17.13 -2.31 9.48
CA GLN A 242 -16.94 -1.48 10.67
C GLN A 242 -15.83 -2.04 11.57
N ILE A 243 -15.87 -3.34 11.88
CA ILE A 243 -14.84 -4.01 12.69
C ILE A 243 -13.47 -3.86 12.03
N THR A 244 -13.36 -4.15 10.73
CA THR A 244 -12.08 -4.05 10.02
C THR A 244 -11.58 -2.61 9.94
N THR A 245 -12.46 -1.63 9.78
CA THR A 245 -12.06 -0.20 9.81
C THR A 245 -11.58 0.22 11.20
N ILE A 246 -12.23 -0.22 12.28
CA ILE A 246 -11.75 0.07 13.64
C ILE A 246 -10.38 -0.58 13.89
N VAL A 247 -10.25 -1.87 13.56
CA VAL A 247 -9.06 -2.67 13.84
C VAL A 247 -7.87 -2.32 12.96
N PHE A 248 -8.09 -1.96 11.69
CA PHE A 248 -7.03 -1.72 10.73
C PHE A 248 -6.84 -0.24 10.36
N PHE A 249 -7.76 0.66 10.69
CA PHE A 249 -7.55 2.08 10.48
C PHE A 249 -7.41 2.85 11.79
N PHE A 250 -8.47 2.92 12.60
CA PHE A 250 -8.46 3.78 13.80
C PHE A 250 -7.47 3.32 14.88
N LEU A 251 -7.42 2.03 15.21
CA LEU A 251 -6.48 1.50 16.20
C LEU A 251 -5.01 1.68 15.75
N PRO A 252 -4.61 1.28 14.54
CA PRO A 252 -3.27 1.55 14.01
C PRO A 252 -2.95 3.05 13.98
N MET A 253 -3.83 3.90 13.47
CA MET A 253 -3.56 5.34 13.41
C MET A 253 -3.43 5.97 14.80
N GLY A 254 -4.29 5.58 15.75
CA GLY A 254 -4.21 6.03 17.14
C GLY A 254 -2.92 5.56 17.82
N THR A 255 -2.59 4.27 17.71
CA THR A 255 -1.35 3.72 18.29
C THR A 255 -0.12 4.39 17.69
N ILE A 256 -0.05 4.50 16.37
CA ILE A 256 1.07 5.16 15.68
C ILE A 256 1.21 6.62 16.12
N SER A 257 0.10 7.36 16.20
CA SER A 257 0.11 8.77 16.64
C SER A 257 0.66 8.93 18.06
N VAL A 258 0.23 8.08 18.99
CA VAL A 258 0.75 8.06 20.37
C VAL A 258 2.24 7.72 20.38
N LEU A 259 2.68 6.70 19.64
CA LEU A 259 4.09 6.30 19.59
C LEU A 259 4.98 7.44 19.06
N TYR A 260 4.59 8.12 17.99
CA TYR A 260 5.36 9.24 17.46
C TYR A 260 5.33 10.48 18.34
N LEU A 261 4.22 10.74 19.05
CA LEU A 261 4.18 11.79 20.07
C LEU A 261 5.20 11.50 21.18
N LEU A 262 5.23 10.28 21.71
CA LEU A 262 6.17 9.87 22.75
C LEU A 262 7.63 9.95 22.28
N ILE A 263 7.89 9.54 21.04
CA ILE A 263 9.20 9.73 20.38
C ILE A 263 9.55 11.22 20.36
N GLY A 264 8.64 12.09 19.90
CA GLY A 264 8.86 13.53 19.83
C GLY A 264 9.18 14.15 21.19
N LEU A 265 8.44 13.76 22.23
CA LEU A 265 8.69 14.20 23.61
C LEU A 265 10.05 13.73 24.11
N ARG A 266 10.44 12.48 23.84
CA ARG A 266 11.75 11.94 24.21
C ARG A 266 12.88 12.72 23.53
N LEU A 267 12.76 12.96 22.23
CA LEU A 267 13.76 13.70 21.46
C LEU A 267 13.90 15.15 21.92
N LYS A 268 12.79 15.81 22.28
CA LYS A 268 12.80 17.15 22.86
C LYS A 268 13.53 17.19 24.21
N ARG A 269 13.25 16.23 25.09
CA ARG A 269 13.93 16.09 26.39
C ARG A 269 15.43 15.87 26.23
N GLU A 270 15.84 14.99 25.33
CA GLU A 270 17.26 14.74 25.07
C GLU A 270 17.98 15.97 24.50
N LYS A 271 17.35 16.72 23.59
CA LYS A 271 17.92 17.96 23.06
C LYS A 271 18.10 19.01 24.16
N MET A 272 17.13 19.12 25.08
CA MET A 272 17.22 20.04 26.22
C MET A 272 18.37 19.67 27.16
N LEU A 273 18.50 18.38 27.52
CA LEU A 273 19.59 17.91 28.37
C LEU A 273 20.96 18.16 27.74
N GLN A 274 21.11 17.94 26.43
CA GLN A 274 22.35 18.25 25.70
C GLN A 274 22.71 19.74 25.74
N VAL A 275 21.71 20.64 25.69
CA VAL A 275 21.94 22.09 25.80
C VAL A 275 22.34 22.49 27.22
N LEU A 276 21.82 21.82 28.24
CA LEU A 276 22.22 22.03 29.63
C LEU A 276 23.65 21.53 29.87
N GLU A 277 23.98 20.32 29.41
CA GLU A 277 25.32 19.74 29.52
C GLU A 277 26.38 20.57 28.76
N ALA A 278 26.03 21.09 27.57
CA ALA A 278 26.93 21.97 26.81
C ALA A 278 27.24 23.30 27.51
N LYS A 279 26.38 23.75 28.45
CA LYS A 279 26.65 24.92 29.30
C LYS A 279 27.52 24.58 30.51
N SER A 280 27.61 23.31 30.90
CA SER A 280 28.35 22.85 32.07
C SER A 280 29.82 22.50 31.79
N GLY A 281 30.26 22.55 30.53
CA GLY A 281 31.68 22.67 30.17
C GLY A 281 32.57 21.47 30.50
N ASP A 282 32.09 20.22 30.35
CA ASP A 282 32.94 19.04 30.52
C ASP A 282 33.21 18.33 29.19
N GLY A 283 34.50 18.19 28.89
CA GLY A 283 35.02 17.80 27.59
C GLY A 283 35.48 16.36 27.58
N ASP A 284 34.84 15.53 26.77
CA ASP A 284 35.43 14.26 26.34
C ASP A 284 35.05 14.00 24.88
N THR A 285 35.98 14.24 23.95
CA THR A 285 35.63 14.76 22.62
C THR A 285 35.36 13.68 21.56
N TYR A 286 35.97 12.49 21.62
CA TYR A 286 35.92 11.56 20.47
C TYR A 286 34.80 10.50 20.54
N GLN A 287 34.64 9.81 21.68
CA GLN A 287 33.55 8.84 21.88
C GLN A 287 32.16 9.51 21.86
N ASN A 288 32.06 10.71 22.44
CA ASN A 288 30.83 11.49 22.43
C ASN A 288 30.44 11.94 21.03
N VAL A 289 31.39 12.31 20.16
CA VAL A 289 31.10 12.67 18.76
C VAL A 289 30.51 11.48 17.98
N ARG A 290 31.06 10.27 18.13
CA ARG A 290 30.52 9.07 17.46
C ARG A 290 29.11 8.70 17.95
N LEU A 291 28.88 8.75 19.27
CA LEU A 291 27.57 8.52 19.87
C LEU A 291 26.54 9.60 19.49
N GLN A 292 26.98 10.87 19.40
CA GLN A 292 26.19 12.00 18.95
C GLN A 292 25.77 11.83 17.48
N GLN A 293 26.69 11.43 16.60
CA GLN A 293 26.42 11.19 15.19
C GLN A 293 25.41 10.05 14.98
N GLU A 294 25.52 8.97 15.77
CA GLU A 294 24.51 7.91 15.73
C GLU A 294 23.12 8.38 16.18
N LYS A 295 23.04 9.22 17.23
CA LYS A 295 21.78 9.80 17.70
C LYS A 295 21.17 10.71 16.62
N ILE A 296 21.97 11.57 15.98
CA ILE A 296 21.52 12.44 14.87
C ILE A 296 20.96 11.59 13.73
N ARG A 297 21.68 10.55 13.32
CA ARG A 297 21.22 9.64 12.26
C ARG A 297 19.91 8.94 12.64
N ARG A 298 19.78 8.44 13.88
CA ARG A 298 18.52 7.84 14.38
C ARG A 298 17.36 8.84 14.34
N ARG A 299 17.59 10.09 14.71
CA ARG A 299 16.59 11.18 14.64
C ARG A 299 16.15 11.45 13.21
N GLN A 300 17.07 11.56 12.26
CA GLN A 300 16.75 11.77 10.85
C GLN A 300 15.89 10.64 10.29
N VAL A 301 16.26 9.38 10.53
CA VAL A 301 15.48 8.23 10.09
C VAL A 301 14.09 8.21 10.74
N THR A 302 13.98 8.59 12.01
CA THR A 302 12.69 8.65 12.70
C THR A 302 11.81 9.79 12.17
N LYS A 303 12.38 10.96 11.85
CA LYS A 303 11.67 12.07 11.18
C LYS A 303 11.17 11.65 9.81
N MET A 304 11.99 10.94 9.04
CA MET A 304 11.57 10.38 7.75
C MET A 304 10.36 9.46 7.90
N LEU A 305 10.39 8.56 8.89
CA LEU A 305 9.32 7.60 9.10
C LEU A 305 8.04 8.24 9.64
N PHE A 306 8.15 9.32 10.43
CA PHE A 306 7.00 10.13 10.81
C PHE A 306 6.30 10.73 9.59
N ILE A 307 7.05 11.30 8.64
CA ILE A 307 6.49 11.84 7.40
C ILE A 307 5.80 10.73 6.61
N LEU A 308 6.41 9.55 6.50
CA LEU A 308 5.82 8.40 5.81
C LEU A 308 4.46 8.01 6.41
N VAL A 309 4.37 7.96 7.73
CA VAL A 309 3.13 7.64 8.45
C VAL A 309 2.04 8.67 8.22
N VAL A 310 2.37 9.96 8.25
CA VAL A 310 1.40 11.03 8.01
C VAL A 310 0.85 10.92 6.59
N VAL A 311 1.73 10.74 5.60
CA VAL A 311 1.30 10.57 4.21
C VAL A 311 0.47 9.30 4.04
N PHE A 312 0.88 8.19 4.66
CA PHE A 312 0.11 6.96 4.67
C PHE A 312 -1.31 7.20 5.22
N GLY A 313 -1.45 7.84 6.38
CA GLY A 313 -2.75 8.18 6.96
C GLY A 313 -3.63 9.04 6.05
N ILE A 314 -3.06 10.07 5.42
CA ILE A 314 -3.76 10.96 4.49
C ILE A 314 -4.23 10.20 3.25
N CYS A 315 -3.36 9.38 2.65
CA CYS A 315 -3.68 8.62 1.46
C CYS A 315 -4.77 7.56 1.72
N TRP A 316 -4.83 7.03 2.94
CA TRP A 316 -5.71 5.93 3.30
C TRP A 316 -7.05 6.36 3.90
N ALA A 317 -7.12 7.57 4.47
CA ALA A 317 -8.34 8.06 5.10
C ALA A 317 -9.56 8.11 4.15
N PRO A 318 -9.44 8.55 2.87
CA PRO A 318 -10.59 8.59 1.97
C PRO A 318 -11.13 7.20 1.64
N PHE A 319 -10.27 6.19 1.49
CA PHE A 319 -10.68 4.79 1.27
C PHE A 319 -11.50 4.21 2.43
N HIS A 320 -11.07 4.45 3.67
CA HIS A 320 -11.87 4.02 4.82
C HIS A 320 -13.14 4.87 4.98
N THR A 321 -13.08 6.17 4.70
CA THR A 321 -14.26 7.05 4.73
C THR A 321 -15.33 6.58 3.75
N GLU A 322 -14.94 6.23 2.52
CA GLU A 322 -15.83 5.72 1.49
C GLU A 322 -16.53 4.42 1.94
N ARG A 323 -15.78 3.46 2.48
CA ARG A 323 -16.33 2.20 3.01
C ARG A 323 -17.31 2.42 4.15
N LEU A 324 -17.02 3.37 5.04
CA LEU A 324 -17.92 3.74 6.14
C LEU A 324 -19.18 4.43 5.63
N LEU A 325 -19.05 5.35 4.66
CA LEU A 325 -20.18 6.01 4.04
C LEU A 325 -21.14 4.98 3.42
N TRP A 326 -20.60 4.01 2.67
CA TRP A 326 -21.38 2.89 2.16
C TRP A 326 -22.04 2.05 3.27
N SER A 327 -21.32 1.81 4.37
CA SER A 327 -21.82 0.97 5.45
C SER A 327 -22.91 1.62 6.32
N PHE A 328 -22.90 2.94 6.49
CA PHE A 328 -23.81 3.66 7.38
C PHE A 328 -25.01 4.29 6.65
N THR A 329 -24.91 4.50 5.34
CA THR A 329 -25.97 5.15 4.57
C THR A 329 -26.95 4.11 3.99
N GLU A 330 -28.13 4.02 4.60
CA GLU A 330 -29.22 3.17 4.10
C GLU A 330 -30.06 3.88 3.02
N ASN A 331 -30.36 5.18 3.22
CA ASN A 331 -31.15 6.01 2.32
C ASN A 331 -30.27 7.02 1.60
N TRP A 332 -30.14 6.86 0.29
CA TRP A 332 -29.29 7.70 -0.54
C TRP A 332 -30.09 8.86 -1.17
N THR A 333 -29.49 10.05 -1.15
CA THR A 333 -30.01 11.24 -1.86
C THR A 333 -29.14 11.51 -3.09
N SER A 334 -29.68 12.20 -4.10
CA SER A 334 -28.93 12.57 -5.31
C SER A 334 -27.63 13.33 -5.01
N TYR A 335 -27.64 14.18 -3.98
CA TYR A 335 -26.43 14.87 -3.51
C TYR A 335 -25.40 13.90 -2.88
N MET A 336 -25.85 12.96 -2.04
CA MET A 336 -24.96 11.96 -1.44
C MET A 336 -24.30 11.07 -2.49
N HIS A 337 -25.02 10.72 -3.56
CA HIS A 337 -24.44 9.97 -4.68
C HIS A 337 -23.34 10.74 -5.41
N GLN A 338 -23.52 12.05 -5.63
CA GLN A 338 -22.47 12.90 -6.21
C GLN A 338 -21.24 12.95 -5.32
N VAL A 339 -21.42 13.20 -4.01
CA VAL A 339 -20.34 13.22 -3.04
C VAL A 339 -19.61 11.87 -2.99
N PHE A 340 -20.35 10.76 -2.96
CA PHE A 340 -19.77 9.41 -2.97
C PHE A 340 -18.95 9.17 -4.24
N SER A 341 -19.44 9.56 -5.42
CA SER A 341 -18.67 9.44 -6.67
C SER A 341 -17.33 10.17 -6.61
N PHE A 342 -17.32 11.43 -6.12
CA PHE A 342 -16.07 12.18 -5.94
C PHE A 342 -15.13 11.52 -4.92
N VAL A 343 -15.66 11.12 -3.75
CA VAL A 343 -14.89 10.46 -2.69
C VAL A 343 -14.29 9.15 -3.19
N HIS A 344 -15.04 8.36 -3.97
CA HIS A 344 -14.61 7.10 -4.56
C HIS A 344 -13.43 7.28 -5.53
N VAL A 345 -13.51 8.27 -6.44
CA VAL A 345 -12.41 8.59 -7.35
C VAL A 345 -11.15 9.02 -6.59
N ILE A 346 -11.30 9.94 -5.63
CA ILE A 346 -10.19 10.46 -4.82
C ILE A 346 -9.57 9.35 -3.96
N SER A 347 -10.43 8.53 -3.34
CA SER A 347 -10.06 7.33 -2.56
C SER A 347 -9.15 6.42 -3.36
N GLY A 348 -9.52 6.09 -4.60
CA GLY A 348 -8.71 5.24 -5.44
C GLY A 348 -7.36 5.81 -5.81
N VAL A 349 -7.35 7.06 -6.28
CA VAL A 349 -6.09 7.73 -6.62
C VAL A 349 -5.14 7.77 -5.43
N LEU A 350 -5.64 8.15 -4.25
CA LEU A 350 -4.83 8.24 -3.04
C LEU A 350 -4.39 6.87 -2.52
N PHE A 351 -5.24 5.85 -2.62
CA PHE A 351 -4.91 4.47 -2.27
C PHE A 351 -3.66 3.99 -3.02
N TYR A 352 -3.62 4.09 -4.34
CA TYR A 352 -2.42 3.68 -5.11
C TYR A 352 -1.26 4.66 -4.99
N LEU A 353 -1.54 5.96 -4.85
CA LEU A 353 -0.49 6.96 -4.62
C LEU A 353 0.33 6.63 -3.36
N SER A 354 -0.31 6.06 -2.33
CA SER A 354 0.38 5.63 -1.11
C SER A 354 1.56 4.69 -1.38
N SER A 355 1.44 3.81 -2.37
CA SER A 355 2.51 2.89 -2.79
C SER A 355 3.62 3.57 -3.60
N ALA A 356 3.32 4.64 -4.33
CA ALA A 356 4.32 5.37 -5.12
C ALA A 356 5.13 6.36 -4.29
N VAL A 357 4.54 6.90 -3.22
CA VAL A 357 5.19 7.90 -2.36
C VAL A 357 6.32 7.30 -1.53
N ASN A 358 6.22 6.03 -1.13
CA ASN A 358 7.20 5.37 -0.27
C ASN A 358 8.66 5.47 -0.83
N PRO A 359 8.96 5.04 -2.08
CA PRO A 359 10.27 5.23 -2.69
C PRO A 359 10.73 6.69 -2.82
N ILE A 360 9.81 7.62 -3.12
CA ILE A 360 10.12 9.06 -3.22
C ILE A 360 10.63 9.55 -1.87
N LEU A 361 9.92 9.23 -0.79
CA LEU A 361 10.32 9.60 0.56
C LEU A 361 11.66 8.99 0.94
N TYR A 362 11.94 7.73 0.57
CA TYR A 362 13.24 7.11 0.83
C TYR A 362 14.38 7.84 0.12
N ASN A 363 14.19 8.23 -1.15
CA ASN A 363 15.20 8.93 -1.93
C ASN A 363 15.44 10.36 -1.42
N LEU A 364 14.37 11.08 -1.07
CA LEU A 364 14.46 12.46 -0.58
C LEU A 364 15.03 12.55 0.84
N LEU A 365 14.63 11.62 1.72
CA LEU A 365 14.85 11.73 3.16
C LEU A 365 15.94 10.79 3.71
N SER A 366 16.39 9.79 2.93
CA SER A 366 17.48 8.90 3.31
C SER A 366 18.66 8.98 2.33
N THR A 367 19.72 9.65 2.77
CA THR A 367 21.00 9.73 2.04
C THR A 367 21.54 8.35 1.66
N ARG A 368 21.42 7.39 2.58
CA ARG A 368 21.89 6.02 2.39
C ARG A 368 21.11 5.26 1.33
N PHE A 369 19.78 5.38 1.30
CA PHE A 369 18.99 4.78 0.23
C PHE A 369 19.33 5.44 -1.11
N ARG A 370 19.43 6.77 -1.14
CA ARG A 370 19.81 7.52 -2.35
C ARG A 370 21.16 7.11 -2.92
N GLU A 371 22.18 6.93 -2.09
CA GLU A 371 23.51 6.45 -2.51
C GLU A 371 23.45 5.05 -3.13
N MET A 372 22.78 4.10 -2.47
CA MET A 372 22.64 2.74 -2.98
C MET A 372 21.76 2.67 -4.23
N PHE A 373 20.76 3.55 -4.34
CA PHE A 373 19.92 3.68 -5.54
C PHE A 373 20.77 4.12 -6.73
N LYS A 374 21.60 5.17 -6.56
CA LYS A 374 22.56 5.61 -7.58
C LYS A 374 23.51 4.47 -7.96
N GLU A 375 24.07 3.76 -6.98
CA GLU A 375 24.98 2.66 -7.25
C GLU A 375 24.33 1.58 -8.12
N VAL A 376 23.10 1.16 -7.81
CA VAL A 376 22.38 0.15 -8.59
C VAL A 376 22.07 0.63 -10.01
N MET A 377 21.66 1.89 -10.18
CA MET A 377 21.32 2.46 -11.49
C MET A 377 22.57 2.69 -12.37
N CYS A 378 23.69 3.09 -11.79
CA CYS A 378 24.92 3.41 -12.51
C CYS A 378 25.78 2.17 -12.86
N HIS A 379 25.70 1.09 -12.08
CA HIS A 379 26.49 -0.12 -12.32
C HIS A 379 25.97 -1.04 -13.45
N GLY A 380 24.86 -0.69 -14.11
CA GLY A 380 24.42 -1.34 -15.35
C GLY A 380 25.36 -1.08 -16.55
N ARG A 381 26.16 0.00 -16.50
CA ARG A 381 27.13 0.35 -17.55
C ARG A 381 28.58 -0.04 -17.21
N ALA A 382 29.00 0.07 -15.95
CA ALA A 382 30.40 -0.14 -15.55
C ALA A 382 30.88 -1.62 -15.69
N LYS A 383 29.98 -2.60 -15.60
CA LYS A 383 30.37 -4.02 -15.71
C LYS A 383 30.72 -4.50 -17.12
N ARG A 384 30.55 -3.69 -18.18
CA ARG A 384 31.00 -4.07 -19.55
C ARG A 384 32.46 -3.71 -19.85
N LEU A 385 33.13 -2.88 -19.05
CA LEU A 385 34.53 -2.48 -19.32
C LEU A 385 35.58 -3.03 -18.34
N GLY A 386 35.18 -3.67 -17.23
CA GLY A 386 36.11 -4.05 -16.17
C GLY A 386 36.53 -5.54 -16.09
N SER A 387 36.29 -6.35 -17.12
CA SER A 387 36.72 -7.76 -17.10
C SER A 387 38.04 -7.95 -17.85
N ARG A 388 39.15 -7.55 -17.22
CA ARG A 388 40.48 -8.09 -17.52
C ARG A 388 41.34 -8.07 -16.25
N ARG A 389 41.46 -9.27 -15.63
CA ARG A 389 42.56 -9.82 -14.82
C ARG A 389 43.16 -8.88 -13.73
N SER A 390 43.06 -9.22 -12.45
CA SER A 390 44.02 -10.14 -11.81
C SER A 390 43.56 -10.63 -10.43
N SER A 391 44.02 -11.84 -10.08
CA SER A 391 43.57 -12.71 -8.98
C SER A 391 43.90 -12.22 -7.56
N PRO A 392 43.14 -12.67 -6.53
CA PRO A 392 43.49 -12.49 -5.13
C PRO A 392 44.38 -13.63 -4.63
N SER A 393 45.43 -13.31 -3.88
CA SER A 393 46.17 -14.28 -3.06
C SER A 393 46.73 -13.57 -1.84
N VAL A 394 46.28 -13.97 -0.65
CA VAL A 394 47.07 -14.49 0.48
C VAL A 394 46.20 -14.40 1.75
N THR A 395 46.17 -15.51 2.47
CA THR A 395 45.38 -15.79 3.67
C THR A 395 46.32 -15.81 4.89
N ARG A 396 45.77 -15.50 6.09
CA ARG A 396 46.25 -15.87 7.46
C ARG A 396 47.46 -15.05 7.97
N VAL A 397 47.60 -14.63 9.24
CA VAL A 397 47.28 -15.21 10.56
C VAL A 397 47.12 -14.09 11.62
N THR A 398 46.33 -14.37 12.65
CA THR A 398 46.16 -13.63 13.92
C THR A 398 47.35 -13.73 14.89
N THR A 399 47.77 -12.63 15.50
CA THR A 399 48.33 -12.62 16.87
C THR A 399 48.04 -11.29 17.58
N ARG A 400 47.85 -11.41 18.88
CA ARG A 400 47.43 -10.39 19.86
C ARG A 400 48.68 -9.93 20.63
N SER A 401 48.66 -8.66 21.08
CA SER A 401 49.30 -8.11 22.31
C SER A 401 50.51 -7.17 22.16
N THR A 402 50.28 -5.96 22.69
CA THR A 402 51.16 -5.05 23.46
C THR A 402 52.30 -4.25 22.81
N VAL A 403 52.25 -2.95 23.15
CA VAL A 403 53.33 -1.98 23.45
C VAL A 403 53.32 -0.72 22.56
N SER A 404 53.45 0.39 23.29
CA SER A 404 53.35 1.79 22.94
C SER A 404 54.58 2.33 22.21
N GLU A 405 54.35 3.46 21.54
CA GLU A 405 55.25 4.62 21.38
C GLU A 405 56.08 4.84 20.10
N HIS A 406 56.01 6.13 19.72
CA HIS A 406 56.85 6.99 18.88
C HIS A 406 56.68 7.06 17.36
N ILE A 407 56.19 8.25 16.95
CA ILE A 407 56.28 8.92 15.66
C ILE A 407 57.73 9.39 15.42
N PRO A 408 58.23 9.34 14.17
CA PRO A 408 58.90 10.51 13.61
C PRO A 408 58.37 10.90 12.23
N GLU A 409 58.33 12.21 12.01
CA GLU A 409 58.07 12.89 10.73
C GLU A 409 59.14 12.57 9.67
N ASN A 410 58.72 12.42 8.41
CA ASN A 410 59.34 13.02 7.23
C ASN A 410 58.46 12.77 5.99
N GLY A 411 58.17 13.84 5.24
CA GLY A 411 57.20 13.84 4.14
C GLY A 411 57.77 13.56 2.75
N LEU A 412 56.86 13.16 1.84
CA LEU A 412 56.70 13.61 0.45
C LEU A 412 55.48 12.88 -0.18
N PRO A 413 54.79 13.48 -1.17
CA PRO A 413 53.38 13.23 -1.48
C PRO A 413 53.19 12.08 -2.47
N PHE A 414 52.08 11.35 -2.33
CA PHE A 414 51.60 10.41 -3.36
C PHE A 414 50.29 10.92 -3.94
N ASN A 415 50.25 10.96 -5.27
CA ASN A 415 49.21 11.53 -6.11
C ASN A 415 47.85 10.83 -5.91
N ASP A 416 46.83 11.63 -5.57
CA ASP A 416 45.42 11.31 -5.80
C ASP A 416 45.11 11.49 -7.30
N VAL A 417 45.16 10.41 -8.06
CA VAL A 417 44.53 10.33 -9.39
C VAL A 417 43.93 8.94 -9.51
N ASP A 418 42.65 8.81 -9.16
CA ASP A 418 41.72 7.80 -9.69
C ASP A 418 40.29 7.90 -9.08
N GLU A 419 40.03 8.81 -8.13
CA GLU A 419 38.68 8.95 -7.52
C GLU A 419 37.84 10.11 -8.08
N CYS A 420 38.38 10.94 -8.99
CA CYS A 420 37.68 12.12 -9.53
C CYS A 420 36.85 11.86 -10.80
N ASP A 421 37.13 10.82 -11.59
CA ASP A 421 36.48 10.65 -12.90
C ASP A 421 35.06 10.07 -12.81
N VAL A 422 34.76 9.29 -11.78
CA VAL A 422 33.41 8.69 -11.59
C VAL A 422 32.39 9.72 -11.10
N TYR A 423 32.83 10.76 -10.38
CA TYR A 423 31.95 11.81 -9.85
C TYR A 423 31.49 12.82 -10.91
N LEU A 424 32.33 13.10 -11.92
CA LEU A 424 32.02 14.04 -12.99
C LEU A 424 31.05 13.46 -14.03
N GLU A 425 31.16 12.17 -14.34
CA GLU A 425 30.25 11.52 -15.31
C GLU A 425 28.82 11.37 -14.79
N CYS A 426 28.62 11.13 -13.48
CA CYS A 426 27.27 11.05 -12.91
C CYS A 426 26.55 12.41 -12.82
N ASN A 427 27.27 13.50 -12.57
CA ASN A 427 26.65 14.83 -12.46
C ASN A 427 26.25 15.42 -13.83
N ASN A 428 26.97 15.07 -14.91
CA ASN A 428 26.67 15.55 -16.26
C ASN A 428 25.42 14.90 -16.89
N VAL A 429 25.05 13.67 -16.47
CA VAL A 429 23.82 13.01 -16.93
C VAL A 429 22.58 13.54 -16.22
N THR A 430 22.67 13.96 -14.96
CA THR A 430 21.54 14.60 -14.25
C THR A 430 21.19 16.00 -14.75
N LYS A 431 22.10 16.70 -15.44
CA LYS A 431 21.82 18.02 -16.04
C LYS A 431 21.18 17.95 -17.43
N THR A 432 21.19 16.79 -18.08
CA THR A 432 20.65 16.62 -19.45
C THR A 432 19.27 15.97 -19.50
N SER A 433 18.68 15.59 -18.35
CA SER A 433 17.33 14.99 -18.28
C SER A 433 16.26 15.91 -17.66
N PHE A 434 16.57 17.18 -17.44
CA PHE A 434 15.60 18.22 -17.07
C PHE A 434 15.84 19.45 -17.95
N HIS A 435 15.47 19.33 -19.22
CA HIS A 435 15.08 20.45 -20.07
C HIS A 435 14.02 19.99 -21.06
#